data_AF-A0A2K6SQ51-F1
#
_entry.id   AF-A0A2K6SQ51-F1
#
_cell.length_a   1.000
_cell.length_b   1.000
_cell.length_c   1.000
_cell.angle_alpha   90.00
_cell.angle_beta   90.00
_cell.angle_gamma   90.00
#
_symmetry.space_group_name_H-M   'P 1'
#
loop_
_entity.id
_entity.type
_entity.pdbx_description
1 polymer ?
#
loop_
_entity_poly.entity_id
_entity_poly.type
_entity_poly.pdbx_seq_one_letter_code
_entity_poly.pdbx_strand_id
1 'polypeptide(L)'
;MGDPNSRKKQALNRLRAQLRKKKESLADQFDFKMYIAFVFKEKKKKSALFEVSEVIPVMTNNYEENILKGVRDSSYSLESSLELLQKDVVQLHAPRYQSMRRDVIGCTQEMDFILWPRNDIEKIVCLLFSRWKESDEPFRPVQTPKNKATIFKLCSICLYLPQEQLTHWAVGTIEDHLRPYMPE
;
A
#
# COMPACT_ATOMS: atom_id res chain seq x y z
N MET A 1 5.92 -27.19 -25.93
CA MET A 1 5.86 -26.88 -24.48
C MET A 1 5.35 -25.46 -24.32
N GLY A 2 4.30 -25.22 -23.54
CA GLY A 2 3.73 -23.88 -23.35
C GLY A 2 4.54 -23.02 -22.38
N ASP A 3 4.70 -21.74 -22.74
CA ASP A 3 5.42 -20.69 -22.01
C ASP A 3 5.06 -20.66 -20.50
N PRO A 4 6.06 -20.72 -19.59
CA PRO A 4 5.86 -20.60 -18.14
C PRO A 4 5.01 -19.38 -17.72
N ASN A 5 5.18 -18.24 -18.40
CA ASN A 5 4.40 -17.03 -18.11
C ASN A 5 2.91 -17.21 -18.47
N SER A 6 2.62 -17.97 -19.52
CA SER A 6 1.26 -18.30 -19.94
C SER A 6 0.55 -19.21 -18.92
N ARG A 7 1.29 -20.16 -18.32
CA ARG A 7 0.74 -21.03 -17.26
C ARG A 7 0.42 -20.27 -15.98
N LYS A 8 1.33 -19.39 -15.53
CA LYS A 8 1.11 -18.54 -14.35
C LYS A 8 -0.11 -17.64 -14.56
N LYS A 9 -0.25 -17.04 -15.75
CA LYS A 9 -1.40 -16.21 -16.12
C LYS A 9 -2.72 -17.01 -16.16
N GLN A 10 -2.72 -18.23 -16.69
CA GLN A 10 -3.91 -19.10 -16.67
C GLN A 10 -4.31 -19.51 -15.24
N ALA A 11 -3.34 -19.87 -14.39
CA ALA A 11 -3.60 -20.19 -12.99
C ALA A 11 -4.21 -18.98 -12.24
N LEU A 12 -3.66 -17.79 -12.49
CA LEU A 12 -4.16 -16.54 -11.94
C LEU A 12 -5.62 -16.25 -12.36
N ASN A 13 -5.93 -16.44 -13.64
CA ASN A 13 -7.28 -16.22 -14.16
C ASN A 13 -8.29 -17.19 -13.57
N ARG A 14 -7.89 -18.45 -13.35
CA ARG A 14 -8.72 -19.46 -12.66
C ARG A 14 -8.98 -19.05 -11.21
N LEU A 15 -7.95 -18.60 -10.50
CA LEU A 15 -8.09 -18.11 -9.11
C LEU A 15 -9.04 -16.90 -9.05
N ARG A 16 -8.86 -15.90 -9.91
CA ARG A 16 -9.77 -14.73 -10.00
C ARG A 16 -11.22 -15.14 -10.25
N ALA A 17 -11.45 -16.13 -11.12
CA ALA A 17 -12.80 -16.63 -11.39
C ALA A 17 -13.42 -17.36 -10.18
N GLN A 18 -12.62 -18.12 -9.43
CA GLN A 18 -13.06 -18.80 -8.20
C GLN A 18 -13.38 -17.81 -7.08
N LEU A 19 -12.51 -16.81 -6.86
CA LEU A 19 -12.71 -15.77 -5.86
C LEU A 19 -13.99 -14.97 -6.12
N ARG A 20 -14.24 -14.59 -7.38
CA ARG A 20 -15.51 -13.96 -7.80
C ARG A 20 -16.73 -14.84 -7.48
N LYS A 21 -16.61 -16.16 -7.66
CA LYS A 21 -17.69 -17.12 -7.35
C LYS A 21 -17.93 -17.27 -5.85
N LYS A 22 -16.87 -17.15 -5.04
CA LYS A 22 -16.93 -17.29 -3.57
C LYS A 22 -17.14 -15.97 -2.82
N LYS A 23 -17.11 -14.83 -3.50
CA LYS A 23 -17.06 -13.47 -2.89
C LYS A 23 -15.87 -13.29 -1.95
N GLU A 24 -14.77 -14.00 -2.21
CA GLU A 24 -13.51 -13.85 -1.47
C GLU A 24 -12.67 -12.77 -2.16
N SER A 25 -11.94 -11.97 -1.39
CA SER A 25 -11.02 -10.99 -1.97
C SER A 25 -9.77 -11.69 -2.49
N LEU A 26 -9.22 -11.22 -3.61
CA LEU A 26 -7.88 -11.64 -4.01
C LEU A 26 -6.85 -11.23 -2.97
N ALA A 27 -7.08 -10.13 -2.25
CA ALA A 27 -6.21 -9.69 -1.17
C ALA A 27 -6.11 -10.70 -0.02
N ASP A 28 -7.15 -11.53 0.19
CA ASP A 28 -7.15 -12.55 1.25
C ASP A 28 -6.13 -13.67 0.97
N GLN A 29 -5.59 -13.75 -0.25
CA GLN A 29 -4.58 -14.72 -0.66
C GLN A 29 -3.14 -14.22 -0.49
N PHE A 30 -2.94 -13.00 0.01
CA PHE A 30 -1.62 -12.38 0.17
C PHE A 30 -1.32 -12.01 1.62
N ASP A 31 -0.06 -12.18 2.00
CA ASP A 31 0.51 -11.47 3.14
C ASP A 31 1.03 -10.11 2.66
N PHE A 32 0.92 -9.10 3.51
CA PHE A 32 1.32 -7.74 3.22
C PHE A 32 2.38 -7.23 4.18
N LYS A 33 3.29 -6.41 3.65
CA LYS A 33 4.23 -5.63 4.43
C LYS A 33 4.26 -4.20 3.90
N MET A 34 4.16 -3.21 4.77
CA MET A 34 4.08 -1.81 4.36
C MET A 34 5.07 -0.96 5.13
N TYR A 35 5.70 -0.02 4.43
CA TYR A 35 6.54 1.00 5.02
C TYR A 35 6.11 2.39 4.54
N ILE A 36 6.27 3.39 5.39
CA ILE A 36 5.93 4.77 5.08
C ILE A 36 7.17 5.63 5.30
N ALA A 37 7.57 6.35 4.26
CA ALA A 37 8.68 7.30 4.32
C ALA A 37 8.16 8.73 4.17
N PHE A 38 8.48 9.57 5.15
CA PHE A 38 8.30 11.01 5.08
C PHE A 38 9.59 11.63 4.56
N VAL A 39 9.54 12.17 3.35
CA VAL A 39 10.67 12.86 2.71
C VAL A 39 10.52 14.35 3.00
N PHE A 40 11.53 14.95 3.62
CA PHE A 40 11.54 16.37 3.95
C PHE A 40 12.04 17.21 2.77
N LYS A 41 11.52 18.44 2.63
CA LYS A 41 11.96 19.42 1.62
C LYS A 41 13.44 19.76 1.73
N GLU A 42 13.95 19.75 2.95
CA GLU A 42 15.36 19.96 3.22
C GLU A 42 16.14 18.69 2.89
N LYS A 43 16.88 18.71 1.78
CA LYS A 43 17.66 17.54 1.31
C LYS A 43 18.70 17.03 2.31
N LYS A 44 19.12 17.85 3.27
CA LYS A 44 20.03 17.46 4.36
C LYS A 44 19.33 16.70 5.48
N LYS A 45 18.01 16.88 5.65
CA LYS A 45 17.23 16.13 6.63
C LYS A 45 16.98 14.72 6.09
N LYS A 46 17.41 13.73 6.86
CA LYS A 46 17.13 12.31 6.60
C LYS A 46 15.61 12.08 6.63
N SER A 47 15.12 11.21 5.73
CA SER A 47 13.71 10.81 5.73
C SER A 47 13.32 10.13 7.04
N ALA A 48 12.07 10.28 7.47
CA ALA A 48 11.54 9.51 8.58
C ALA A 48 10.85 8.26 8.03
N LEU A 49 11.43 7.09 8.27
CA LEU A 49 10.92 5.80 7.80
C LEU A 49 10.22 5.05 8.94
N PHE A 50 9.04 4.53 8.64
CA PHE A 50 8.21 3.77 9.56
C PHE A 50 7.82 2.42 8.94
N GLU A 51 7.80 1.38 9.75
CA GLU A 51 7.26 0.06 9.42
C GLU A 51 5.84 -0.03 9.96
N VAL A 52 4.89 -0.46 9.13
CA VAL A 52 3.51 -0.70 9.55
C VAL A 52 3.48 -2.04 10.27
N SER A 53 2.95 -2.08 11.50
CA SER A 53 2.92 -3.33 12.28
C SER A 53 1.92 -4.34 11.73
N GLU A 54 0.83 -3.86 11.13
CA GLU A 54 -0.21 -4.70 10.55
C GLU A 54 -0.88 -4.01 9.36
N VAL A 55 -1.07 -4.75 8.26
CA VAL A 55 -1.78 -4.27 7.06
C VAL A 55 -3.03 -5.12 6.90
N ILE A 56 -4.19 -4.50 7.08
CA ILE A 56 -5.49 -5.18 7.08
C ILE A 56 -6.18 -4.91 5.74
N PRO A 57 -6.39 -5.92 4.88
CA PRO A 57 -7.22 -5.78 3.70
C PRO A 57 -8.70 -5.69 4.13
N VAL A 58 -9.35 -4.61 3.76
CA VAL A 58 -10.74 -4.31 4.06
C VAL A 58 -11.52 -4.22 2.75
N MET A 59 -12.53 -5.08 2.62
CA MET A 59 -13.49 -5.05 1.51
C MET A 59 -14.79 -4.40 2.00
N THR A 60 -14.82 -3.07 2.09
CA THR A 60 -16.05 -2.37 2.47
C THR A 60 -16.91 -2.05 1.25
N ASN A 61 -18.21 -2.33 1.33
CA ASN A 61 -19.21 -1.90 0.35
C ASN A 61 -19.43 -0.37 0.31
N ASN A 62 -18.92 0.39 1.29
CA ASN A 62 -19.01 1.86 1.33
C ASN A 62 -17.87 2.55 0.55
N TYR A 63 -17.15 1.81 -0.30
CA TYR A 63 -16.08 2.34 -1.14
C TYR A 63 -16.54 3.54 -1.99
N GLU A 64 -17.72 3.43 -2.61
CA GLU A 64 -18.31 4.51 -3.41
C GLU A 64 -18.62 5.75 -2.58
N GLU A 65 -19.23 5.58 -1.41
CA GLU A 65 -19.55 6.69 -0.52
C GLU A 65 -18.28 7.40 0.00
N ASN A 66 -17.25 6.63 0.38
CA ASN A 66 -15.98 7.15 0.87
C ASN A 66 -15.21 7.92 -0.22
N ILE A 67 -15.24 7.42 -1.46
CA ILE A 67 -14.65 8.12 -2.60
C ILE A 67 -15.42 9.40 -2.91
N LEU A 68 -16.75 9.33 -3.01
CA LEU A 68 -17.55 10.51 -3.32
C LEU A 68 -17.48 11.57 -2.21
N LYS A 69 -17.28 11.16 -0.96
CA LYS A 69 -17.04 12.07 0.16
C LYS A 69 -15.75 12.88 -0.01
N GLY A 70 -14.64 12.25 -0.40
CA GLY A 70 -13.40 13.00 -0.58
C GLY A 70 -13.40 13.90 -1.81
N VAL A 71 -14.24 13.64 -2.84
CA VAL A 71 -14.51 14.63 -3.90
C VAL A 71 -15.22 15.85 -3.33
N ARG A 72 -16.26 15.64 -2.50
CA ARG A 72 -16.98 16.74 -1.82
C ARG A 72 -16.05 17.55 -0.92
N ASP A 73 -15.15 16.87 -0.21
CA ASP A 73 -14.15 17.48 0.67
C ASP A 73 -12.93 18.03 -0.10
N SER A 74 -12.99 18.11 -1.44
CA SER A 74 -11.92 18.63 -2.33
C SER A 74 -10.56 17.96 -2.14
N SER A 75 -10.54 16.73 -1.63
CA SER A 75 -9.32 15.95 -1.39
C SER A 75 -8.75 15.36 -2.70
N TYR A 76 -9.57 15.22 -3.75
CA TYR A 76 -9.17 14.71 -5.07
C TYR A 76 -10.21 15.02 -6.16
N SER A 77 -9.84 14.84 -7.44
CA SER A 77 -10.73 15.13 -8.58
C SER A 77 -11.80 14.06 -8.81
N LEU A 78 -12.95 14.49 -9.35
CA LEU A 78 -14.05 13.59 -9.73
C LEU A 78 -13.61 12.55 -10.78
N GLU A 79 -12.77 12.94 -11.74
CA GLU A 79 -12.25 12.04 -12.78
C GLU A 79 -11.42 10.89 -12.19
N SER A 80 -10.49 11.20 -11.29
CA SER A 80 -9.66 10.17 -10.64
C SER A 80 -10.50 9.23 -9.75
N SER A 81 -11.60 9.76 -9.21
CA SER A 81 -12.57 8.99 -8.42
C SER A 81 -13.36 8.01 -9.25
N LEU A 82 -13.84 8.44 -10.42
CA LEU A 82 -14.57 7.57 -11.36
C LEU A 82 -13.69 6.43 -11.89
N GLU A 83 -12.41 6.70 -12.19
CA GLU A 83 -11.44 5.66 -12.56
C GLU A 83 -11.27 4.59 -11.47
N LEU A 84 -11.25 5.03 -10.21
CA LEU A 84 -11.13 4.15 -9.05
C LEU A 84 -12.40 3.32 -8.80
N LEU A 85 -13.59 3.87 -9.07
CA LEU A 85 -14.86 3.15 -8.97
C LEU A 85 -15.06 2.09 -10.05
N GLN A 86 -14.41 2.23 -11.20
CA GLN A 86 -14.45 1.23 -12.28
C GLN A 86 -13.56 0.01 -12.02
N LYS A 87 -12.63 0.12 -11.07
CA LYS A 87 -11.68 -0.94 -10.75
C LYS A 87 -12.15 -1.76 -9.55
N ASP A 88 -11.83 -3.05 -9.58
CA ASP A 88 -11.96 -3.92 -8.42
C ASP A 88 -10.82 -3.60 -7.43
N VAL A 89 -11.12 -2.83 -6.39
CA VAL A 89 -10.15 -2.23 -5.47
C VAL A 89 -10.28 -2.84 -4.09
N VAL A 90 -9.14 -3.15 -3.49
CA VAL A 90 -9.02 -3.44 -2.06
C VAL A 90 -8.55 -2.20 -1.32
N GLN A 91 -9.13 -1.95 -0.15
CA GLN A 91 -8.61 -0.97 0.79
C GLN A 91 -7.64 -1.67 1.74
N LEU A 92 -6.40 -1.21 1.82
CA LEU A 92 -5.43 -1.66 2.81
C LEU A 92 -5.38 -0.63 3.94
N HIS A 93 -5.82 -1.05 5.12
CA HIS A 93 -5.79 -0.24 6.33
C HIS A 93 -4.51 -0.52 7.11
N ALA A 94 -3.78 0.55 7.41
CA ALA A 94 -2.58 0.53 8.25
C ALA A 94 -2.89 1.32 9.53
N PRO A 95 -3.38 0.64 10.59
CA PRO A 95 -3.78 1.29 11.83
C PRO A 95 -2.57 1.77 12.65
N ARG A 96 -1.45 1.03 12.61
CA ARG A 96 -0.31 1.21 13.51
C ARG A 96 1.00 1.12 12.76
N TYR A 97 1.96 1.97 13.12
CA TYR A 97 3.31 1.96 12.55
C TYR A 97 4.35 2.38 13.58
N GLN A 98 5.58 1.92 13.36
CA GLN A 98 6.71 2.06 14.27
C GLN A 98 7.90 2.70 13.55
N SER A 99 8.61 3.60 14.22
CA SER A 99 9.78 4.25 13.61
C SER A 99 10.93 3.25 13.45
N MET A 100 11.53 3.23 12.25
CA MET A 100 12.73 2.45 11.98
C MET A 100 14.00 3.07 12.58
N ARG A 101 13.92 4.32 13.06
CA ARG A 101 15.03 5.00 13.73
C ARG A 101 15.13 4.55 15.19
N ARG A 102 16.19 3.82 15.51
CA ARG A 102 16.47 3.32 16.86
C ARG A 102 16.91 4.41 17.83
N ASP A 103 17.40 5.54 17.30
CA ASP A 103 17.92 6.68 18.05
C ASP A 103 16.83 7.66 18.54
N VAL A 104 15.58 7.45 18.16
CA VAL A 104 14.44 8.27 18.61
C VAL A 104 13.83 7.65 19.87
N ILE A 105 13.76 8.41 20.96
CA ILE A 105 13.10 7.99 22.21
C ILE A 105 11.64 7.66 21.91
N GLY A 106 11.20 6.44 22.26
CA GLY A 106 9.87 5.91 21.92
C GLY A 106 9.82 5.04 20.67
N CYS A 107 10.96 4.78 20.01
CA CYS A 107 11.07 3.91 18.83
C CYS A 107 10.53 2.49 19.01
N THR A 108 10.36 2.02 20.25
CA THR A 108 9.82 0.70 20.59
C THR A 108 8.29 0.66 20.77
N GLN A 109 7.60 1.81 20.71
CA GLN A 109 6.15 1.88 20.89
C GLN A 109 5.45 2.08 19.54
N GLU A 110 4.36 1.34 19.32
CA GLU A 110 3.43 1.59 18.21
C GLU A 110 2.87 3.01 18.38
N MET A 111 3.03 3.86 17.37
CA MET A 111 2.60 5.26 17.46
C MET A 111 1.41 5.53 16.55
N ASP A 112 0.36 6.09 17.14
CA ASP A 112 -0.72 6.77 16.41
C ASP A 112 -0.28 8.23 16.15
N PHE A 113 0.63 8.44 15.21
CA PHE A 113 1.08 9.80 14.90
C PHE A 113 -0.07 10.59 14.25
N ILE A 114 -0.53 11.64 14.93
CA ILE A 114 -1.33 12.69 14.28
C ILE A 114 -0.35 13.48 13.41
N LEU A 115 -0.38 13.21 12.10
CA LEU A 115 0.39 13.98 11.12
C LEU A 115 -0.24 15.37 10.98
N TRP A 116 -0.01 16.26 11.94
CA TRP A 116 -0.27 17.68 11.66
C TRP A 116 0.50 18.04 10.39
N PRO A 117 -0.10 18.65 9.36
CA PRO A 117 0.59 18.94 8.11
C PRO A 117 1.80 19.84 8.42
N ARG A 118 2.99 19.24 8.42
CA ARG A 118 4.22 19.98 8.64
C ARG A 118 4.68 20.54 7.29
N ASN A 119 4.88 21.85 7.24
CA ASN A 119 5.34 22.55 6.03
C ASN A 119 6.73 22.11 5.55
N ASP A 120 7.47 21.30 6.33
CA ASP A 120 8.77 20.76 5.99
C ASP A 120 8.73 19.42 5.26
N ILE A 121 7.57 18.79 5.07
CA ILE A 121 7.42 17.54 4.30
C ILE A 121 7.28 17.87 2.81
N GLU A 122 8.12 17.24 1.97
CA GLU A 122 8.04 17.33 0.51
C GLU A 122 7.03 16.33 -0.05
N LYS A 123 7.12 15.07 0.39
CA LYS A 123 6.24 14.00 -0.04
C LYS A 123 6.19 12.87 0.98
N ILE A 124 5.10 12.13 0.95
CA ILE A 124 4.92 10.88 1.69
C ILE A 124 4.98 9.75 0.67
N VAL A 125 5.86 8.77 0.91
CA VAL A 125 6.02 7.60 0.06
C VAL A 125 5.53 6.38 0.83
N CYS A 126 4.54 5.68 0.26
CA CYS A 126 4.08 4.38 0.76
C CYS A 126 4.76 3.28 -0.06
N LEU A 127 5.44 2.37 0.62
CA LEU A 127 6.13 1.21 0.03
C LEU A 127 5.34 -0.03 0.45
N LEU A 128 4.60 -0.61 -0.49
CA LEU A 128 3.82 -1.82 -0.27
C LEU A 128 4.53 -3.03 -0.87
N PHE A 129 4.65 -4.07 -0.06
CA PHE A 129 5.16 -5.37 -0.47
C PHE A 129 4.11 -6.43 -0.20
N SER A 130 4.09 -7.46 -1.03
CA SER A 130 3.22 -8.60 -0.84
C SER A 130 3.90 -9.90 -1.24
N ARG A 131 3.37 -11.00 -0.73
CA ARG A 131 3.68 -12.37 -1.14
C ARG A 131 2.42 -13.22 -1.04
N TRP A 132 2.40 -14.38 -1.69
CA TRP A 132 1.33 -15.34 -1.47
C TRP A 132 1.32 -15.79 0.00
N LYS A 133 0.13 -15.93 0.59
CA LYS A 133 0.00 -16.59 1.90
C LYS A 133 0.57 -18.00 1.82
N GLU A 134 1.13 -18.46 2.93
CA GLU A 134 1.72 -19.80 3.06
C GLU A 134 2.90 -20.07 2.11
N SER A 135 3.42 -19.04 1.45
CA SER A 135 4.62 -19.15 0.62
C SER A 135 5.86 -18.75 1.39
N ASP A 136 6.92 -19.55 1.24
CA ASP A 136 8.27 -19.23 1.73
C ASP A 136 8.98 -18.19 0.85
N GLU A 137 8.35 -17.71 -0.22
CA GLU A 137 8.91 -16.65 -1.05
C GLU A 137 9.06 -15.33 -0.25
N PRO A 138 10.13 -14.55 -0.53
CA PRO A 138 10.30 -13.25 0.10
C PRO A 138 9.20 -12.28 -0.35
N PHE A 139 8.91 -11.32 0.51
CA PHE A 139 8.07 -10.18 0.17
C PHE A 139 8.65 -9.43 -1.03
N ARG A 140 7.80 -9.16 -2.02
CA ARG A 140 8.20 -8.43 -3.22
C ARG A 140 7.42 -7.12 -3.34
N PRO A 141 8.05 -6.06 -3.86
CA PRO A 141 7.41 -4.76 -4.02
C PRO A 141 6.23 -4.86 -4.99
N VAL A 142 5.07 -4.34 -4.58
CA VAL A 142 3.90 -4.26 -5.47
C VAL A 142 4.16 -3.20 -6.52
N GLN A 143 4.08 -3.59 -7.80
CA GLN A 143 4.29 -2.68 -8.91
C GLN A 143 3.04 -1.82 -9.10
N THR A 144 3.13 -0.54 -8.76
CA THR A 144 2.09 0.44 -9.07
C THR A 144 2.48 1.23 -10.32
N PRO A 145 1.54 1.48 -11.26
CA PRO A 145 1.76 2.46 -12.30
C PRO A 145 2.01 3.82 -11.64
N LYS A 146 2.92 4.62 -12.20
CA LYS A 146 3.49 5.85 -11.62
C LYS A 146 2.48 6.95 -11.20
N ASN A 147 1.18 6.73 -11.22
CA ASN A 147 0.19 7.72 -10.81
C ASN A 147 -1.08 7.09 -10.21
N LYS A 148 -1.43 7.64 -9.04
CA LYS A 148 -2.74 7.64 -8.38
C LYS A 148 -3.19 6.35 -7.69
N ALA A 149 -2.88 6.26 -6.38
CA ALA A 149 -3.91 6.26 -5.34
C ALA A 149 -3.27 6.52 -3.97
N THR A 150 -3.55 7.67 -3.36
CA THR A 150 -3.19 7.92 -1.97
C THR A 150 -4.28 8.77 -1.31
N ILE A 151 -5.08 8.16 -0.44
CA ILE A 151 -6.07 8.85 0.39
C ILE A 151 -5.65 8.64 1.85
N PHE A 152 -5.05 9.66 2.43
CA PHE A 152 -4.63 9.64 3.83
C PHE A 152 -5.76 10.21 4.71
N LYS A 153 -6.29 9.42 5.65
CA LYS A 153 -7.07 9.96 6.76
C LYS A 153 -6.13 10.14 7.96
N LEU A 154 -6.15 11.31 8.59
CA LEU A 154 -5.15 11.75 9.58
C LEU A 154 -5.04 10.92 10.88
N CYS A 155 -5.85 9.88 11.05
CA CYS A 155 -5.77 8.93 12.16
C CYS A 155 -5.27 7.53 11.74
N SER A 156 -5.23 7.21 10.44
CA SER A 156 -4.83 5.90 9.91
C SER A 156 -4.59 5.95 8.40
N ILE A 157 -3.60 5.23 7.89
CA ILE A 157 -3.31 5.24 6.46
C ILE A 157 -4.20 4.23 5.74
N CYS A 158 -4.95 4.69 4.74
CA CYS A 158 -5.75 3.84 3.86
C CYS A 158 -5.17 3.88 2.44
N LEU A 159 -4.67 2.75 1.96
CA LEU A 159 -4.23 2.62 0.57
C LEU A 159 -5.32 1.92 -0.24
N TYR A 160 -5.79 2.57 -1.30
CA TYR A 160 -6.69 1.93 -2.26
C TYR A 160 -5.85 1.34 -3.39
N LEU A 161 -5.92 0.02 -3.56
CA LEU A 161 -5.12 -0.70 -4.55
C LEU A 161 -6.03 -1.54 -5.45
N PRO A 162 -5.96 -1.40 -6.79
CA PRO A 162 -6.60 -2.34 -7.69
C PRO A 162 -6.09 -3.77 -7.42
N GLN A 163 -7.00 -4.72 -7.19
CA GLN A 163 -6.65 -6.09 -6.83
C GLN A 163 -5.77 -6.76 -7.89
N GLU A 164 -5.89 -6.35 -9.15
CA GLU A 164 -5.02 -6.84 -10.21
C GLU A 164 -3.53 -6.52 -10.01
N GLN A 165 -3.18 -5.49 -9.24
CA GLN A 165 -1.80 -5.12 -8.95
C GLN A 165 -1.14 -6.04 -7.92
N LEU A 166 -1.92 -6.73 -7.09
CA LEU A 166 -1.41 -7.68 -6.10
C LEU A 166 -0.60 -8.83 -6.72
N THR A 167 -0.81 -9.08 -8.01
CA THR A 167 -0.17 -10.16 -8.76
C THR A 167 1.00 -9.67 -9.61
N HIS A 168 1.32 -8.38 -9.54
CA HIS A 168 2.38 -7.73 -10.29
C HIS A 168 3.43 -7.20 -9.31
N TRP A 169 4.60 -7.84 -9.31
CA TRP A 169 5.70 -7.46 -8.46
C TRP A 169 6.82 -6.83 -9.27
N ALA A 170 7.39 -5.76 -8.73
CA ALA A 170 8.63 -5.19 -9.24
C ALA A 170 9.84 -6.05 -8.82
N VAL A 171 10.99 -5.80 -9.45
CA VAL A 171 12.24 -6.50 -9.17
C VAL A 171 12.95 -5.82 -7.99
N GLY A 172 13.58 -6.61 -7.12
CA GLY A 172 14.39 -6.13 -6.00
C GLY A 172 13.85 -6.57 -4.65
N THR A 173 14.68 -6.41 -3.63
CA THR A 173 14.37 -6.76 -2.23
C THR A 173 13.70 -5.60 -1.50
N ILE A 174 13.20 -5.86 -0.29
CA ILE A 174 12.73 -4.79 0.61
C ILE A 174 13.86 -3.79 0.83
N GLU A 175 15.06 -4.27 1.15
CA GLU A 175 16.23 -3.46 1.44
C GLU A 175 16.58 -2.53 0.28
N ASP A 176 16.55 -3.02 -0.95
CA ASP A 176 16.83 -2.20 -2.14
C ASP A 176 15.87 -1.00 -2.27
N HIS A 177 14.60 -1.19 -1.88
CA HIS A 177 13.56 -0.16 -1.94
C HIS A 177 13.54 0.75 -0.71
N LEU A 178 14.03 0.26 0.44
CA LEU A 178 14.16 1.05 1.66
C LEU A 178 15.42 1.91 1.67
N ARG A 179 16.53 1.47 1.06
CA ARG A 179 17.83 2.16 1.04
C ARG A 179 17.77 3.68 0.82
N PRO A 180 16.97 4.23 -0.13
CA PRO A 180 16.89 5.68 -0.33
C PRO A 180 16.30 6.46 0.86
N TYR A 181 15.62 5.78 1.78
CA TYR A 181 14.91 6.35 2.92
C TYR A 181 15.52 5.93 4.27
N MET A 182 16.46 4.98 4.27
CA MET A 182 17.13 4.56 5.50
C MET A 182 18.10 5.65 5.96
N PRO A 183 18.18 5.89 7.28
CA PRO A 183 19.28 6.66 7.83
C PRO A 183 20.55 5.81 7.74
N GLU A 184 21.60 6.32 7.08
CA GLU A 184 22.97 5.81 7.29
C GLU A 184 23.34 5.84 8.77
#